data_AF-A0A836H5L4-F1
#
_entry.id   AF-A0A836H5L4-F1
#
_cell.length_a   1.000
_cell.length_b   1.000
_cell.length_c   1.000
_cell.angle_alpha   90.00
_cell.angle_beta   90.00
_cell.angle_gamma   90.00
#
_symmetry.space_group_name_H-M   'P 1'
#
loop_
_entity.id
_entity.type
_entity.pdbx_description
1 polymer ?
#
loop_
_entity_poly.entity_id
_entity_poly.type
_entity_poly.pdbx_seq_one_letter_code
_entity_poly.pdbx_strand_id
1 'polypeptide(L)'
;MAATVTRQLCSCGLRRSRITAGTVARAVSPLTSSHTSASLSSLFLCPRRFFWNPFASGVTGSASVTRDAVEQQNAEQHRRMVEKAHHGAHLENEQLLGACLDLLEVCSGNAVGSTPSGTLDALARDRICILVKIILHDRHCSPAEQFDRVYAALCLPAAQERRQVQRCLMVVLRSVVPETLYRVFESVNLLVLHDDARSLRQREVLMQFMHAQLGELRVPDGLTEEEVLSVYVEDMKSMFPALATCPAWDVVELDATTIALKAKLFALLSRLCAEFDKDKTGKVKLADLRSTAERALGKDQSSYLLQGAQADKDGKIAYAQLAALLTRPPRRRPVTAERE
;
A
#
# COMPACT_ATOMS: atom_id res chain seq x y z
N MET A 1 49.93 17.05 5.08
CA MET A 1 50.46 16.88 6.45
C MET A 1 49.25 16.63 7.34
N ALA A 2 48.85 15.38 7.60
CA ALA A 2 49.44 14.41 8.53
C ALA A 2 49.20 14.77 10.01
N ALA A 3 48.32 13.96 10.63
CA ALA A 3 48.18 13.60 12.06
C ALA A 3 47.74 14.73 13.05
N THR A 4 47.04 14.47 14.17
CA THR A 4 47.05 13.29 15.04
C THR A 4 45.81 13.26 15.95
N VAL A 5 45.40 12.03 16.27
CA VAL A 5 44.44 11.60 17.30
C VAL A 5 44.96 11.87 18.72
N THR A 6 44.08 12.19 19.67
CA THR A 6 44.26 11.82 21.09
C THR A 6 42.96 11.31 21.70
N ARG A 7 42.96 10.01 22.00
CA ARG A 7 42.05 9.33 22.94
C ARG A 7 42.32 9.82 24.36
N GLN A 8 41.28 9.91 25.18
CA GLN A 8 41.41 9.72 26.62
C GLN A 8 40.31 8.78 27.12
N LEU A 9 40.76 7.61 27.55
CA LEU A 9 40.06 6.64 28.39
C LEU A 9 40.24 7.04 29.85
N CYS A 10 39.18 6.90 30.65
CA CYS A 10 39.11 6.59 32.10
C CYS A 10 37.72 7.03 32.60
N SER A 11 37.01 6.37 33.49
CA SER A 11 37.31 5.22 34.34
C SER A 11 36.01 4.72 34.97
N CYS A 12 35.96 3.42 35.23
CA CYS A 12 34.88 2.72 35.93
C CYS A 12 34.60 3.28 37.34
N GLY A 13 33.32 3.36 37.69
CA GLY A 13 32.84 3.53 39.06
C GLY A 13 31.76 2.50 39.38
N LEU A 14 32.19 1.33 39.85
CA LEU A 14 31.33 0.30 40.43
C LEU A 14 30.76 0.78 41.77
N ARG A 15 29.43 0.71 41.98
CA ARG A 15 28.85 0.49 43.31
C ARG A 15 27.71 -0.52 43.26
N ARG A 16 27.84 -1.52 44.14
CA ARG A 16 26.94 -2.66 44.35
C ARG A 16 25.91 -2.36 45.44
N SER A 17 24.71 -2.91 45.22
CA SER A 17 23.78 -3.57 46.17
C SER A 17 23.11 -2.79 47.31
N ARG A 18 21.76 -2.89 47.35
CA ARG A 18 21.05 -3.40 48.52
C ARG A 18 19.67 -4.01 48.17
N ILE A 19 19.43 -5.19 48.74
CA ILE A 19 18.23 -6.05 48.70
C ILE A 19 17.24 -5.58 49.79
N THR A 20 15.93 -5.69 49.55
CA THR A 20 14.95 -6.13 50.57
C THR A 20 13.73 -6.77 49.90
N ALA A 21 13.41 -7.98 50.37
CA ALA A 21 12.20 -8.75 50.08
C ALA A 21 11.07 -8.38 51.06
N GLY A 22 9.82 -8.60 50.65
CA GLY A 22 8.63 -8.54 51.50
C GLY A 22 7.43 -9.21 50.80
N THR A 23 6.75 -10.10 51.52
CA THR A 23 5.94 -11.21 51.00
C THR A 23 4.44 -11.06 51.35
N VAL A 24 3.57 -11.67 50.53
CA VAL A 24 2.19 -12.21 50.78
C VAL A 24 0.94 -11.31 50.82
N ALA A 25 0.13 -11.46 49.77
CA ALA A 25 -1.33 -11.69 49.63
C ALA A 25 -2.40 -11.00 50.53
N ARG A 26 -3.46 -10.47 49.89
CA ARG A 26 -4.83 -11.01 50.02
C ARG A 26 -5.80 -10.46 48.95
N ALA A 27 -6.64 -11.36 48.45
CA ALA A 27 -7.77 -11.11 47.57
C ALA A 27 -8.92 -10.40 48.30
N VAL A 28 -9.57 -9.43 47.63
CA VAL A 28 -10.97 -9.06 47.84
C VAL A 28 -11.57 -8.62 46.50
N SER A 29 -12.56 -9.37 46.04
CA SER A 29 -13.72 -8.95 45.24
C SER A 29 -14.95 -9.45 46.05
N PRO A 30 -16.21 -9.01 45.83
CA PRO A 30 -16.77 -8.43 44.60
C PRO A 30 -17.78 -7.28 44.81
N LEU A 31 -18.21 -6.59 43.74
CA LEU A 31 -19.59 -6.64 43.20
C LEU A 31 -19.81 -5.57 42.10
N THR A 32 -20.22 -6.08 40.93
CA THR A 32 -21.26 -5.57 40.01
C THR A 32 -21.24 -4.11 39.54
N SER A 33 -21.00 -3.95 38.24
CA SER A 33 -21.80 -3.02 37.41
C SER A 33 -21.74 -3.42 35.93
N SER A 34 -22.89 -3.97 35.51
CA SER A 34 -23.52 -3.92 34.18
C SER A 34 -22.69 -3.90 32.89
N HIS A 35 -22.88 -5.01 32.18
CA HIS A 35 -22.76 -5.19 30.74
C HIS A 35 -23.36 -4.04 29.91
N THR A 36 -22.58 -3.56 28.95
CA THR A 36 -23.06 -3.25 27.60
C THR A 36 -21.95 -3.63 26.61
N SER A 37 -21.98 -4.89 26.18
CA SER A 37 -21.22 -5.33 25.00
C SER A 37 -21.90 -4.77 23.76
N ALA A 38 -21.43 -3.63 23.26
CA ALA A 38 -21.73 -3.22 21.89
C ALA A 38 -20.84 -4.03 20.95
N SER A 39 -21.30 -5.24 20.62
CA SER A 39 -20.81 -6.01 19.48
C SER A 39 -21.18 -5.26 18.21
N LEU A 40 -20.32 -4.33 17.77
CA LEU A 40 -20.40 -3.81 16.41
C LEU A 40 -19.69 -4.80 15.49
N SER A 41 -20.48 -5.76 15.01
CA SER A 41 -20.15 -6.58 13.86
C SER A 41 -20.00 -5.67 12.65
N SER A 42 -18.82 -5.10 12.47
CA SER A 42 -18.42 -4.41 11.25
C SER A 42 -18.31 -5.46 10.15
N LEU A 43 -19.40 -5.65 9.42
CA LEU A 43 -19.36 -6.34 8.14
C LEU A 43 -18.41 -5.55 7.25
N PHE A 44 -17.26 -6.15 6.92
CA PHE A 44 -16.39 -5.73 5.84
C PHE A 44 -17.16 -5.82 4.51
N LEU A 45 -18.04 -4.86 4.28
CA LEU A 45 -18.60 -4.58 2.97
C LEU A 45 -17.54 -3.78 2.23
N CYS A 46 -16.54 -4.48 1.69
CA CYS A 46 -15.74 -3.94 0.60
C CYS A 46 -16.74 -3.52 -0.49
N PRO A 47 -16.89 -2.22 -0.81
CA PRO A 47 -17.65 -1.86 -1.99
C PRO A 47 -16.86 -2.47 -3.13
N ARG A 48 -17.44 -3.49 -3.80
CA ARG A 48 -16.93 -4.00 -5.07
C ARG A 48 -16.75 -2.78 -5.97
N ARG A 49 -15.53 -2.29 -6.09
CA ARG A 49 -15.13 -1.39 -7.15
C ARG A 49 -15.36 -2.21 -8.41
N PHE A 50 -16.45 -1.92 -9.11
CA PHE A 50 -16.62 -2.36 -10.49
C PHE A 50 -15.47 -1.70 -11.24
N PHE A 51 -14.36 -2.43 -11.38
CA PHE A 51 -13.27 -2.02 -12.24
C PHE A 51 -13.86 -1.88 -13.63
N TRP A 52 -13.88 -0.64 -14.11
CA TRP A 52 -14.21 -0.31 -15.47
C TRP A 52 -13.33 -1.18 -16.38
N ASN A 53 -13.94 -2.08 -17.15
CA ASN A 53 -13.23 -2.86 -18.15
C ASN A 53 -13.28 -2.06 -19.46
N PRO A 54 -12.17 -1.43 -19.91
CA PRO A 54 -12.15 -0.66 -21.14
C PRO A 54 -12.38 -1.53 -22.40
N PHE A 55 -12.47 -2.85 -22.24
CA PHE A 55 -12.67 -3.83 -23.32
C PHE A 55 -13.98 -4.62 -23.20
N ALA A 56 -14.90 -4.23 -22.31
CA ALA A 56 -16.24 -4.82 -22.28
C ALA A 56 -17.05 -4.29 -23.47
N SER A 57 -17.02 -4.99 -24.60
CA SER A 57 -17.89 -4.72 -25.73
C SER A 57 -19.33 -5.04 -25.35
N GLY A 58 -20.13 -4.00 -25.04
CA GLY A 58 -21.56 -4.12 -24.86
C GLY A 58 -22.22 -4.61 -26.15
N VAL A 59 -22.97 -5.71 -26.05
CA VAL A 59 -23.79 -6.24 -27.13
C VAL A 59 -24.84 -5.18 -27.50
N THR A 60 -24.70 -4.58 -28.68
CA THR A 60 -25.68 -3.64 -29.23
C THR A 60 -26.90 -4.41 -29.73
N GLY A 61 -27.96 -4.42 -28.92
CA GLY A 61 -29.29 -4.88 -29.32
C GLY A 61 -30.37 -4.14 -28.54
N SER A 62 -31.09 -3.23 -29.22
CA SER A 62 -32.36 -2.60 -28.85
C SER A 62 -32.54 -2.13 -27.40
N ALA A 63 -32.12 -0.89 -27.08
CA ALA A 63 -32.35 -0.27 -25.77
C ALA A 63 -32.08 1.25 -25.79
N SER A 64 -32.85 2.05 -26.55
CA SER A 64 -32.66 3.52 -26.54
C SER A 64 -33.29 4.20 -25.32
N VAL A 65 -34.28 3.58 -24.65
CA VAL A 65 -34.98 4.19 -23.50
C VAL A 65 -34.39 3.76 -22.15
N THR A 66 -33.78 2.57 -22.06
CA THR A 66 -33.12 2.08 -20.85
C THR A 66 -31.68 2.56 -20.70
N ARG A 67 -31.04 2.99 -21.79
CA ARG A 67 -29.66 3.50 -21.78
C ARG A 67 -29.56 4.86 -21.10
N ASP A 68 -30.47 5.78 -21.40
CA ASP A 68 -30.49 7.12 -20.77
C ASP A 68 -30.79 7.03 -19.26
N ALA A 69 -31.67 6.12 -18.84
CA ALA A 69 -31.97 5.89 -17.42
C ALA A 69 -30.80 5.26 -16.65
N VAL A 70 -30.09 4.30 -17.26
CA VAL A 70 -28.88 3.69 -16.67
C VAL A 70 -27.72 4.68 -16.64
N GLU A 71 -27.55 5.51 -17.68
CA GLU A 71 -26.54 6.56 -17.73
C GLU A 71 -26.82 7.65 -16.69
N GLN A 72 -28.07 8.08 -16.50
CA GLN A 72 -28.47 9.00 -15.42
C GLN A 72 -28.28 8.40 -14.02
N GLN A 73 -28.64 7.13 -13.82
CA GLN A 73 -28.43 6.43 -12.55
C GLN A 73 -26.93 6.30 -12.22
N ASN A 74 -26.11 5.96 -13.21
CA ASN A 74 -24.66 5.91 -13.05
C ASN A 74 -24.09 7.30 -12.75
N ALA A 75 -24.54 8.35 -13.43
CA ALA A 75 -24.11 9.72 -13.19
C ALA A 75 -24.46 10.21 -11.77
N GLU A 76 -25.67 9.92 -11.30
CA GLU A 76 -26.11 10.24 -9.94
C GLU A 76 -25.34 9.43 -8.89
N GLN A 77 -25.06 8.15 -9.15
CA GLN A 77 -24.22 7.32 -8.29
C GLN A 77 -22.79 7.86 -8.24
N HIS A 78 -22.22 8.27 -9.38
CA HIS A 78 -20.92 8.91 -9.46
C HIS A 78 -20.89 10.22 -8.66
N ARG A 79 -21.92 11.07 -8.80
CA ARG A 79 -22.02 12.32 -8.05
C ARG A 79 -22.00 12.07 -6.54
N ARG A 80 -22.82 11.11 -6.06
CA ARG A 80 -22.85 10.72 -4.63
C ARG A 80 -21.51 10.15 -4.15
N MET A 81 -20.81 9.38 -4.98
CA MET A 81 -19.47 8.88 -4.64
C MET A 81 -18.45 10.02 -4.53
N VAL A 82 -18.49 10.98 -5.45
CA VAL A 82 -17.61 12.15 -5.45
C VAL A 82 -17.89 13.07 -4.26
N GLU A 83 -19.16 13.33 -3.93
CA GLU A 83 -19.56 14.11 -2.77
C GLU A 83 -19.11 13.44 -1.46
N LYS A 84 -19.31 12.12 -1.34
CA LYS A 84 -18.80 11.35 -0.17
C LYS A 84 -17.28 11.38 -0.08
N ALA A 85 -16.58 11.27 -1.21
CA ALA A 85 -15.12 11.35 -1.25
C ALA A 85 -14.63 12.74 -0.83
N HIS A 86 -15.28 13.81 -1.29
CA HIS A 86 -14.96 15.19 -0.87
C HIS A 86 -15.17 15.41 0.62
N HIS A 87 -16.30 14.93 1.16
CA HIS A 87 -16.56 15.07 2.58
C HIS A 87 -15.57 14.27 3.44
N GLY A 88 -15.21 13.05 3.00
CA GLY A 88 -14.16 12.26 3.64
C GLY A 88 -12.80 12.97 3.61
N ALA A 89 -12.40 13.50 2.46
CA ALA A 89 -11.15 14.25 2.32
C ALA A 89 -11.13 15.52 3.20
N HIS A 90 -12.26 16.21 3.36
CA HIS A 90 -12.36 17.35 4.25
C HIS A 90 -12.10 16.97 5.72
N LEU A 91 -12.75 15.90 6.19
CA LEU A 91 -12.56 15.41 7.55
C LEU A 91 -11.12 14.95 7.81
N GLU A 92 -10.52 14.26 6.85
CA GLU A 92 -9.11 13.83 6.93
C GLU A 92 -8.15 15.03 6.99
N ASN A 93 -8.42 16.08 6.21
CA ASN A 93 -7.63 17.32 6.26
C ASN A 93 -7.78 18.05 7.61
N GLU A 94 -8.98 18.09 8.20
CA GLU A 94 -9.19 18.68 9.53
C GLU A 94 -8.43 17.90 10.61
N GLN A 95 -8.48 16.57 10.56
CA GLN A 95 -7.75 15.70 11.49
C GLN A 95 -6.23 15.89 11.35
N LEU A 96 -5.74 15.98 10.11
CA LEU A 96 -4.33 16.25 9.83
C LEU A 96 -3.91 17.61 10.38
N LEU A 97 -4.68 18.66 10.11
CA LEU A 97 -4.37 20.01 10.59
C LEU A 97 -4.35 20.04 12.13
N GLY A 98 -5.34 19.43 12.78
CA GLY A 98 -5.39 19.30 14.23
C GLY A 98 -4.16 18.59 14.79
N ALA A 99 -3.79 17.43 14.23
CA ALA A 99 -2.59 16.70 14.63
C ALA A 99 -1.29 17.51 14.44
N CYS A 100 -1.19 18.26 13.35
CA CYS A 100 -0.05 19.15 13.09
C CYS A 100 0.03 20.30 14.11
N LEU A 101 -1.10 20.90 14.47
CA LEU A 101 -1.16 21.96 15.49
C LEU A 101 -0.77 21.42 16.87
N ASP A 102 -1.29 20.25 17.26
CA ASP A 102 -0.91 19.58 18.51
C ASP A 102 0.60 19.29 18.55
N LEU A 103 1.19 18.81 17.45
CA LEU A 103 2.64 18.58 17.35
C LEU A 103 3.43 19.89 17.51
N LEU A 104 2.97 20.99 16.90
CA LEU A 104 3.60 22.30 17.06
C LEU A 104 3.45 22.85 18.48
N GLU A 105 2.34 22.59 19.16
CA GLU A 105 2.15 22.96 20.58
C GLU A 105 3.17 22.23 21.46
N VAL A 106 3.31 20.91 21.27
CA VAL A 106 4.31 20.11 22.01
C VAL A 106 5.74 20.57 21.70
N CYS A 107 6.02 20.97 20.45
CA CYS A 107 7.32 21.49 20.04
C CYS A 107 7.61 22.89 20.61
N SER A 108 6.63 23.79 20.59
CA SER A 108 6.81 25.19 20.95
C SER A 108 7.07 25.36 22.45
N GLY A 109 6.56 24.48 23.30
CA GLY A 109 6.86 24.41 24.74
C GLY A 109 6.61 25.71 25.53
N ASN A 110 6.09 26.75 24.87
CA ASN A 110 6.03 28.12 25.34
C ASN A 110 4.77 28.78 24.75
N ALA A 111 3.77 28.97 25.59
CA ALA A 111 3.00 30.21 25.50
C ALA A 111 3.98 31.36 25.81
N VAL A 112 3.84 32.50 25.13
CA VAL A 112 4.65 33.70 25.35
C VAL A 112 4.72 34.01 26.85
N GLY A 113 5.91 33.88 27.45
CA GLY A 113 6.16 34.18 28.87
C GLY A 113 6.35 32.97 29.81
N SER A 114 6.36 31.73 29.32
CA SER A 114 6.62 30.54 30.16
C SER A 114 8.05 29.99 29.98
N THR A 115 8.62 29.43 31.05
CA THR A 115 9.93 28.75 31.03
C THR A 115 9.86 27.51 30.12
N PRO A 116 10.89 27.24 29.30
CA PRO A 116 10.87 26.13 28.36
C PRO A 116 10.63 24.83 29.12
N SER A 117 9.46 24.25 28.91
CA SER A 117 9.16 22.92 29.40
C SER A 117 10.17 21.97 28.76
N GLY A 118 10.96 21.27 29.59
CA GLY A 118 11.94 20.26 29.17
C GLY A 118 11.31 18.99 28.60
N THR A 119 10.20 19.14 27.88
CA THR A 119 9.33 18.06 27.43
C THR A 119 9.91 17.34 26.20
N LEU A 120 10.54 18.04 25.28
CA LEU A 120 11.21 17.44 24.13
C LEU A 120 12.67 17.87 24.07
N ASP A 121 13.55 16.95 23.68
CA ASP A 121 14.92 17.29 23.34
C ASP A 121 14.95 18.20 22.09
N ALA A 122 16.05 18.93 21.92
CA ALA A 122 16.15 19.90 20.82
C ALA A 122 16.07 19.21 19.44
N LEU A 123 16.60 17.99 19.32
CA LEU A 123 16.61 17.22 18.08
C LEU A 123 15.20 16.76 17.68
N ALA A 124 14.40 16.22 18.60
CA ALA A 124 13.02 15.81 18.28
C ALA A 124 12.15 17.02 17.95
N ARG A 125 12.33 18.13 18.67
CA ARG A 125 11.63 19.39 18.37
C ARG A 125 11.91 19.85 16.93
N ASP A 126 13.18 19.91 16.54
CA ASP A 126 13.59 20.33 15.20
C ASP A 126 13.02 19.40 14.12
N ARG A 127 13.17 18.09 14.29
CA ARG A 127 12.66 17.09 13.34
C ARG A 127 11.14 17.13 13.17
N ILE A 128 10.39 17.26 14.27
CA ILE A 128 8.92 17.34 14.22
C ILE A 128 8.46 18.67 13.61
N CYS A 129 9.10 19.80 13.95
CA CYS A 129 8.80 21.09 13.33
C CYS A 129 9.03 21.08 11.81
N ILE A 130 10.15 20.50 11.36
CA ILE A 130 10.46 20.37 9.94
C ILE A 130 9.42 19.47 9.25
N LEU A 131 9.06 18.34 9.87
CA LEU A 131 8.02 17.44 9.36
C LEU A 131 6.69 18.19 9.14
N VAL A 132 6.19 18.90 10.16
CA VAL A 132 4.92 19.62 10.04
C VAL A 132 4.98 20.67 8.93
N LYS A 133 6.11 21.39 8.82
CA LYS A 133 6.31 22.37 7.76
C LYS A 133 6.26 21.72 6.37
N ILE A 134 6.90 20.56 6.20
CA ILE A 134 6.88 19.82 4.93
C ILE A 134 5.46 19.38 4.59
N ILE A 135 4.77 18.73 5.54
CA ILE A 135 3.42 18.19 5.33
C ILE A 135 2.40 19.29 4.97
N LEU A 136 2.49 20.47 5.58
CA LEU A 136 1.53 21.55 5.36
C LEU A 136 1.89 22.49 4.19
N HIS A 137 3.17 22.62 3.85
CA HIS A 137 3.62 23.69 2.94
C HIS A 137 4.46 23.23 1.76
N ASP A 138 5.08 22.05 1.82
CA ASP A 138 5.98 21.59 0.75
C ASP A 138 5.22 20.76 -0.28
N ARG A 139 4.94 21.40 -1.43
CA ARG A 139 4.26 20.75 -2.57
C ARG A 139 5.21 19.92 -3.44
N HIS A 140 6.51 19.97 -3.20
CA HIS A 140 7.52 19.29 -4.03
C HIS A 140 7.94 17.94 -3.45
N CYS A 141 7.60 17.66 -2.20
CA CYS A 141 7.98 16.44 -1.51
C CYS A 141 7.11 15.26 -1.99
N SER A 142 7.75 14.16 -2.42
CA SER A 142 7.02 12.95 -2.86
C SER A 142 6.34 12.25 -1.67
N PRO A 143 5.29 11.44 -1.89
CA PRO A 143 4.68 10.66 -0.80
C PRO A 143 5.69 9.74 -0.08
N ALA A 144 6.65 9.17 -0.81
CA ALA A 144 7.72 8.35 -0.25
C ALA A 144 8.64 9.17 0.67
N GLU A 145 9.04 10.37 0.26
CA GLU A 145 9.85 11.26 1.09
C GLU A 145 9.08 11.76 2.33
N GLN A 146 7.78 12.06 2.19
CA GLN A 146 6.93 12.41 3.33
C GLN A 146 6.86 11.24 4.31
N PHE A 147 6.69 10.01 3.81
CA PHE A 147 6.71 8.80 4.63
C PHE A 147 8.03 8.66 5.39
N ASP A 148 9.19 8.85 4.75
CA ASP A 148 10.50 8.77 5.39
C ASP A 148 10.61 9.71 6.60
N ARG A 149 10.10 10.94 6.44
CA ARG A 149 10.11 11.96 7.50
C ARG A 149 9.19 11.57 8.66
N VAL A 150 7.98 11.09 8.37
CA VAL A 150 7.03 10.64 9.39
C VAL A 150 7.56 9.42 10.12
N TYR A 151 8.08 8.43 9.40
CA TYR A 151 8.65 7.21 9.97
C TYR A 151 9.88 7.52 10.84
N ALA A 152 10.77 8.39 10.38
CA ALA A 152 11.91 8.84 11.17
C ALA A 152 11.47 9.57 12.46
N ALA A 153 10.38 10.34 12.42
CA ALA A 153 9.81 10.99 13.60
C ALA A 153 9.16 9.99 14.56
N LEU A 154 8.43 8.98 14.04
CA LEU A 154 7.85 7.89 14.83
C LEU A 154 8.91 7.05 15.55
N CYS A 155 10.12 6.93 14.98
CA CYS A 155 11.23 6.22 15.59
C CYS A 155 12.00 7.04 16.64
N LEU A 156 11.65 8.31 16.88
CA LEU A 156 12.29 9.12 17.91
C LEU A 156 11.89 8.67 19.33
N PRO A 157 12.78 8.77 20.33
CA PRO A 157 12.43 8.50 21.73
C PRO A 157 11.20 9.28 22.21
N ALA A 158 11.07 10.53 21.76
CA ALA A 158 9.90 11.38 22.00
C ALA A 158 8.56 10.71 21.64
N ALA A 159 8.50 10.01 20.51
CA ALA A 159 7.30 9.31 20.07
C ALA A 159 7.06 8.01 20.86
N GLN A 160 8.11 7.40 21.41
CA GLN A 160 8.00 6.18 22.22
C GLN A 160 7.57 6.48 23.65
N GLU A 161 8.06 7.58 24.22
CA GLU A 161 7.79 7.97 25.61
C GLU A 161 6.46 8.72 25.75
N ARG A 162 6.01 9.40 24.70
CA ARG A 162 4.82 10.28 24.73
C ARG A 162 3.75 9.80 23.78
N ARG A 163 2.72 9.16 24.36
CA ARG A 163 1.55 8.67 23.61
C ARG A 163 0.87 9.75 22.76
N GLN A 164 0.83 11.00 23.22
CA GLN A 164 0.22 12.08 22.44
C GLN A 164 1.00 12.34 21.15
N VAL A 165 2.34 12.45 21.23
CA VAL A 165 3.20 12.64 20.05
C VAL A 165 3.06 11.48 19.09
N GLN A 166 3.06 10.24 19.60
CA GLN A 166 2.84 9.05 18.79
C GLN A 166 1.49 9.09 18.06
N ARG A 167 0.41 9.42 18.76
CA ARG A 167 -0.95 9.50 18.18
C ARG A 167 -1.02 10.54 17.06
N CYS A 168 -0.49 11.75 17.29
CA CYS A 168 -0.48 12.78 16.26
C CYS A 168 0.35 12.34 15.05
N LEU A 169 1.53 11.76 15.26
CA LEU A 169 2.36 11.24 14.16
C LEU A 169 1.69 10.08 13.40
N MET A 170 0.90 9.23 14.06
CA MET A 170 0.09 8.21 13.39
C MET A 170 -1.02 8.81 12.54
N VAL A 171 -1.66 9.90 12.99
CA VAL A 171 -2.62 10.65 12.15
C VAL A 171 -1.93 11.23 10.92
N VAL A 172 -0.73 11.80 11.07
CA VAL A 172 0.07 12.28 9.94
C VAL A 172 0.48 11.12 9.02
N LEU A 173 0.83 9.95 9.55
CA LEU A 173 1.14 8.77 8.73
C LEU A 173 -0.06 8.38 7.86
N ARG A 174 -1.27 8.39 8.44
CA ARG A 174 -2.51 8.05 7.75
C ARG A 174 -2.79 8.94 6.54
N SER A 175 -2.41 10.22 6.57
CA SER A 175 -2.60 11.12 5.43
C SER A 175 -1.60 10.91 4.29
N VAL A 176 -0.50 10.19 4.55
CA VAL A 176 0.57 9.96 3.58
C VAL A 176 0.44 8.59 2.90
N VAL A 177 0.01 7.56 3.65
CA VAL A 177 -0.03 6.18 3.14
C VAL A 177 -1.46 5.72 2.82
N PRO A 178 -1.64 4.75 1.90
CA PRO A 178 -2.94 4.12 1.67
C PRO A 178 -3.54 3.57 2.97
N GLU A 179 -4.86 3.71 3.14
CA GLU A 179 -5.58 3.28 4.36
C GLU A 179 -5.28 1.82 4.74
N THR A 180 -5.17 0.91 3.76
CA THR A 180 -4.84 -0.50 4.02
C THR A 180 -3.45 -0.66 4.64
N LEU A 181 -2.45 0.08 4.18
CA LEU A 181 -1.11 0.12 4.77
C LEU A 181 -1.12 0.77 6.15
N TYR A 182 -1.86 1.87 6.33
CA TYR A 182 -2.03 2.50 7.63
C TYR A 182 -2.56 1.51 8.68
N ARG A 183 -3.55 0.68 8.32
CA ARG A 183 -4.09 -0.37 9.21
C ARG A 183 -3.05 -1.43 9.60
N VAL A 184 -2.07 -1.71 8.73
CA VAL A 184 -0.95 -2.59 9.10
C VAL A 184 -0.10 -1.93 10.19
N PHE A 185 0.27 -0.65 10.03
CA PHE A 185 1.02 0.10 11.06
C PHE A 185 0.25 0.24 12.37
N GLU A 186 -1.08 0.35 12.32
CA GLU A 186 -1.92 0.38 13.52
C GLU A 186 -1.97 -0.98 14.23
N SER A 187 -1.94 -2.08 13.47
CA SER A 187 -2.11 -3.44 13.99
C SER A 187 -0.79 -4.11 14.39
N VAL A 188 0.30 -3.77 13.73
CA VAL A 188 1.61 -4.40 13.87
C VAL A 188 2.65 -3.32 14.12
N ASN A 189 3.49 -3.53 15.13
CA ASN A 189 4.60 -2.62 15.38
C ASN A 189 5.70 -2.80 14.33
N LEU A 190 5.65 -1.97 13.29
CA LEU A 190 6.67 -1.87 12.25
C LEU A 190 7.78 -0.87 12.58
N LEU A 191 7.75 -0.25 13.77
CA LEU A 191 8.77 0.72 14.18
C LEU A 191 10.05 0.01 14.60
N VAL A 192 11.13 0.27 13.88
CA VAL A 192 12.45 -0.33 14.14
C VAL A 192 13.36 0.68 14.84
N LEU A 193 13.53 0.53 16.15
CA LEU A 193 14.18 1.53 17.01
C LEU A 193 15.69 1.31 17.21
N HIS A 194 16.19 0.09 16.99
CA HIS A 194 17.60 -0.25 17.22
C HIS A 194 18.47 0.00 15.98
N ASP A 195 19.75 0.31 16.19
CA ASP A 195 20.72 0.58 15.12
C ASP A 195 21.69 -0.59 14.87
N ASP A 196 21.32 -1.81 15.30
CA ASP A 196 22.10 -3.01 14.97
C ASP A 196 21.91 -3.43 13.51
N ALA A 197 22.81 -4.27 13.00
CA ALA A 197 22.83 -4.69 11.61
C ALA A 197 21.53 -5.34 11.14
N ARG A 198 20.83 -6.07 12.02
CA ARG A 198 19.54 -6.70 11.69
C ARG A 198 18.45 -5.63 11.58
N SER A 199 18.39 -4.70 12.53
CA SER A 199 17.43 -3.61 12.50
C SER A 199 17.65 -2.64 11.33
N LEU A 200 18.90 -2.38 10.93
CA LEU A 200 19.20 -1.62 9.71
C LEU A 200 18.62 -2.31 8.46
N ARG A 201 18.79 -3.63 8.35
CA ARG A 201 18.21 -4.41 7.25
C ARG A 201 16.67 -4.45 7.30
N GLN A 202 16.08 -4.57 8.48
CA GLN A 202 14.62 -4.51 8.64
C GLN A 202 14.06 -3.16 8.19
N ARG A 203 14.72 -2.05 8.55
CA ARG A 203 14.36 -0.72 8.07
C ARG A 203 14.47 -0.65 6.55
N GLU A 204 15.58 -1.09 5.98
CA GLU A 204 15.80 -1.06 4.53
C GLU A 204 14.68 -1.78 3.76
N VAL A 205 14.32 -3.01 4.18
CA VAL A 205 13.22 -3.78 3.58
C VAL A 205 11.89 -3.04 3.71
N LEU A 206 11.59 -2.47 4.89
CA LEU A 206 10.38 -1.67 5.09
C LEU A 206 10.35 -0.45 4.17
N MET A 207 11.46 0.28 4.06
CA MET A 207 11.54 1.48 3.22
C MET A 207 11.34 1.12 1.74
N GLN A 208 12.02 0.08 1.25
CA GLN A 208 11.88 -0.39 -0.14
C GLN A 208 10.45 -0.78 -0.47
N PHE A 209 9.80 -1.53 0.41
CA PHE A 209 8.40 -1.90 0.24
C PHE A 209 7.49 -0.67 0.27
N MET A 210 7.64 0.22 1.24
CA MET A 210 6.80 1.42 1.36
C MET A 210 6.97 2.36 0.17
N HIS A 211 8.20 2.55 -0.31
CA HIS A 211 8.48 3.36 -1.50
C HIS A 211 7.78 2.79 -2.73
N ALA A 212 7.87 1.47 -2.93
CA ALA A 212 7.19 0.80 -4.04
C ALA A 212 5.66 0.99 -3.96
N GLN A 213 5.06 0.87 -2.76
CA GLN A 213 3.62 1.08 -2.55
C GLN A 213 3.19 2.55 -2.75
N LEU A 214 4.12 3.50 -2.58
CA LEU A 214 3.91 4.93 -2.77
C LEU A 214 4.30 5.40 -4.19
N GLY A 215 4.60 4.47 -5.09
CA GLY A 215 4.87 4.75 -6.51
C GLY A 215 6.34 5.00 -6.86
N GLU A 216 7.26 4.88 -5.91
CA GLU A 216 8.70 4.95 -6.14
C GLU A 216 9.31 3.54 -6.17
N LEU A 217 9.26 2.89 -7.34
CA LEU A 217 9.82 1.55 -7.52
C LEU A 217 11.30 1.64 -7.87
N ARG A 218 12.16 1.20 -6.94
CA ARG A 218 13.59 0.96 -7.21
C ARG A 218 13.79 -0.51 -7.55
N VAL A 219 14.38 -0.78 -8.71
CA VAL A 219 14.63 -2.14 -9.20
C VAL A 219 16.03 -2.58 -8.79
N PRO A 220 16.19 -3.60 -7.92
CA PRO A 220 17.50 -4.14 -7.58
C PRO A 220 18.17 -4.83 -8.78
N ASP A 221 19.50 -4.89 -8.75
CA ASP A 221 20.28 -5.58 -9.77
C ASP A 221 19.84 -7.05 -9.91
N GLY A 222 19.58 -7.47 -11.15
CA GLY A 222 19.18 -8.86 -11.46
C GLY A 222 17.68 -9.14 -11.35
N LEU A 223 16.85 -8.17 -10.99
CA LEU A 223 15.39 -8.29 -11.03
C LEU A 223 14.80 -7.47 -12.18
N THR A 224 13.65 -7.92 -12.70
CA THR A 224 12.83 -7.10 -13.61
C THR A 224 11.78 -6.33 -12.83
N GLU A 225 11.31 -5.19 -13.36
CA GLU A 225 10.29 -4.33 -12.72
C GLU A 225 9.06 -5.14 -12.23
N GLU A 226 8.65 -6.15 -13.00
CA GLU A 226 7.46 -6.95 -12.70
C GLU A 226 7.66 -7.93 -11.54
N GLU A 227 8.91 -8.22 -11.16
CA GLU A 227 9.27 -9.19 -10.13
C GLU A 227 9.56 -8.52 -8.78
N VAL A 228 9.99 -7.25 -8.79
CA VAL A 228 10.39 -6.49 -7.59
C VAL A 228 9.34 -6.54 -6.49
N LEU A 229 8.08 -6.25 -6.81
CA LEU A 229 7.04 -6.15 -5.80
C LEU A 229 6.75 -7.49 -5.11
N SER A 230 6.91 -8.61 -5.83
CA SER A 230 6.77 -9.95 -5.24
C SER A 230 7.92 -10.25 -4.26
N VAL A 231 9.15 -9.86 -4.60
CA VAL A 231 10.31 -10.01 -3.73
C VAL A 231 10.14 -9.17 -2.46
N TYR A 232 9.74 -7.91 -2.59
CA TYR A 232 9.53 -7.03 -1.42
C TYR A 232 8.43 -7.53 -0.47
N VAL A 233 7.36 -8.15 -0.99
CA VAL A 233 6.34 -8.79 -0.15
C VAL A 233 6.92 -9.95 0.66
N GLU A 234 7.72 -10.82 0.03
CA GLU A 234 8.35 -11.96 0.72
C GLU A 234 9.40 -11.50 1.74
N ASP A 235 10.20 -10.48 1.41
CA ASP A 235 11.16 -9.89 2.34
C ASP A 235 10.46 -9.27 3.56
N MET A 236 9.32 -8.59 3.36
CA MET A 236 8.50 -8.05 4.46
C MET A 236 8.01 -9.15 5.40
N LYS A 237 7.47 -10.26 4.87
CA LYS A 237 7.04 -11.41 5.69
C LYS A 237 8.20 -12.02 6.48
N SER A 238 9.36 -12.13 5.84
CA SER A 238 10.58 -12.68 6.45
C SER A 238 11.10 -11.78 7.58
N MET A 239 11.12 -10.45 7.36
CA MET A 239 11.64 -9.48 8.32
C MET A 239 10.66 -9.16 9.46
N PHE A 240 9.35 -9.29 9.22
CA PHE A 240 8.28 -8.98 10.17
C PHE A 240 7.28 -10.15 10.29
N PRO A 241 7.63 -11.22 11.05
CA PRO A 241 6.76 -12.40 11.19
C PRO A 241 5.37 -12.10 11.77
N ALA A 242 5.22 -11.00 12.52
CA ALA A 242 3.93 -10.56 13.07
C ALA A 242 2.88 -10.23 12.00
N LEU A 243 3.31 -9.99 10.75
CA LEU A 243 2.41 -9.78 9.62
C LEU A 243 1.54 -11.01 9.31
N ALA A 244 2.02 -12.22 9.62
CA ALA A 244 1.30 -13.46 9.34
C ALA A 244 -0.06 -13.57 10.07
N THR A 245 -0.27 -12.77 11.13
CA THR A 245 -1.53 -12.72 11.89
C THR A 245 -2.34 -11.44 11.63
N CYS A 246 -1.92 -10.59 10.70
CA CYS A 246 -2.52 -9.28 10.47
C CYS A 246 -3.50 -9.31 9.27
N PRO A 247 -4.82 -9.16 9.48
CA PRO A 247 -5.78 -9.18 8.38
C PRO A 247 -5.62 -8.03 7.38
N ALA A 248 -5.11 -6.88 7.85
CA ALA A 248 -4.81 -5.76 6.96
C ALA A 248 -3.65 -6.08 6.01
N TRP A 249 -2.69 -6.91 6.46
CA TRP A 249 -1.59 -7.36 5.63
C TRP A 249 -2.08 -8.29 4.51
N ASP A 250 -3.03 -9.20 4.77
CA ASP A 250 -3.59 -10.09 3.75
C ASP A 250 -4.15 -9.31 2.55
N VAL A 251 -4.80 -8.16 2.81
CA VAL A 251 -5.31 -7.28 1.76
C VAL A 251 -4.18 -6.63 0.97
N VAL A 252 -3.18 -6.08 1.67
CA VAL A 252 -2.00 -5.45 1.05
C VAL A 252 -1.22 -6.45 0.19
N GLU A 253 -1.03 -7.66 0.70
CA GLU A 253 -0.35 -8.75 0.01
C GLU A 253 -1.10 -9.18 -1.26
N LEU A 254 -2.42 -9.37 -1.15
CA LEU A 254 -3.25 -9.73 -2.29
C LEU A 254 -3.20 -8.64 -3.38
N ASP A 255 -3.28 -7.37 -3.00
CA ASP A 255 -3.20 -6.24 -3.92
C ASP A 255 -1.83 -6.17 -4.59
N ALA A 256 -0.74 -6.28 -3.82
CA ALA A 256 0.63 -6.28 -4.33
C ALA A 256 0.89 -7.45 -5.30
N THR A 257 0.45 -8.65 -4.93
CA THR A 257 0.55 -9.86 -5.77
C THR A 257 -0.26 -9.68 -7.06
N THR A 258 -1.46 -9.12 -6.96
CA THR A 258 -2.31 -8.85 -8.13
C THR A 258 -1.65 -7.85 -9.08
N ILE A 259 -1.03 -6.80 -8.54
CA ILE A 259 -0.29 -5.80 -9.32
C ILE A 259 0.90 -6.48 -10.02
N ALA A 260 1.71 -7.24 -9.30
CA ALA A 260 2.87 -7.95 -9.85
C ALA A 260 2.47 -8.92 -10.98
N LEU A 261 1.43 -9.74 -10.75
CA LEU A 261 0.92 -10.68 -11.76
C LEU A 261 0.39 -9.96 -13.01
N LYS A 262 -0.32 -8.83 -12.83
CA LYS A 262 -0.81 -8.02 -13.96
C LYS A 262 0.36 -7.39 -14.72
N ALA A 263 1.36 -6.84 -14.03
CA ALA A 263 2.55 -6.28 -14.65
C ALA A 263 3.28 -7.35 -15.48
N LYS A 264 3.52 -8.53 -14.89
CA LYS A 264 4.15 -9.67 -15.57
C LYS A 264 3.33 -10.14 -16.78
N LEU A 265 2.01 -10.20 -16.66
CA LEU A 265 1.12 -10.52 -17.78
C LEU A 265 1.26 -9.51 -18.92
N PHE A 266 1.20 -8.21 -18.64
CA PHE A 266 1.33 -7.18 -19.66
C PHE A 266 2.72 -7.14 -20.31
N ALA A 267 3.78 -7.41 -19.54
CA ALA A 267 5.13 -7.56 -20.07
C ALA A 267 5.22 -8.75 -21.03
N LEU A 268 4.68 -9.91 -20.65
CA LEU A 268 4.66 -11.11 -21.49
C LEU A 268 3.82 -10.90 -22.76
N LEU A 269 2.66 -10.27 -22.65
CA LEU A 269 1.83 -9.91 -23.81
C LEU A 269 2.56 -8.95 -24.74
N SER A 270 3.25 -7.96 -24.19
CA SER A 270 4.02 -6.99 -24.98
C SER A 270 5.17 -7.65 -25.74
N ARG A 271 5.90 -8.57 -25.08
CA ARG A 271 6.96 -9.38 -25.71
C ARG A 271 6.40 -10.27 -26.82
N LEU A 272 5.27 -10.94 -26.55
CA LEU A 272 4.59 -11.76 -27.56
C LEU A 272 4.19 -10.92 -28.79
N CYS A 273 3.58 -9.76 -28.59
CA CYS A 273 3.21 -8.86 -29.68
C CYS A 273 4.43 -8.42 -30.50
N ALA A 274 5.54 -8.06 -29.83
CA ALA A 274 6.78 -7.66 -30.48
C ALA A 274 7.44 -8.78 -31.30
N GLU A 275 7.19 -10.05 -30.95
CA GLU A 275 7.66 -11.18 -31.77
C GLU A 275 6.96 -11.25 -33.13
N PHE A 276 5.69 -10.85 -33.21
CA PHE A 276 4.94 -10.86 -34.47
C PHE A 276 5.02 -9.54 -35.26
N ASP A 277 5.28 -8.41 -34.60
CA ASP A 277 5.33 -7.08 -35.22
C ASP A 277 6.78 -6.56 -35.28
N LYS A 278 7.58 -7.19 -36.14
CA LYS A 278 8.99 -6.80 -36.36
C LYS A 278 9.13 -5.36 -36.87
N ASP A 279 8.09 -4.85 -37.53
CA ASP A 279 8.01 -3.49 -38.08
C ASP A 279 7.57 -2.44 -37.05
N LYS A 280 7.24 -2.85 -35.81
CA LYS A 280 6.78 -1.98 -34.71
C LYS A 280 5.58 -1.10 -35.07
N THR A 281 4.65 -1.63 -35.84
CA THR A 281 3.43 -0.94 -36.27
C THR A 281 2.32 -0.86 -35.21
N GLY A 282 2.47 -1.57 -34.08
CA GLY A 282 1.43 -1.75 -33.06
C GLY A 282 0.33 -2.72 -33.50
N LYS A 283 0.57 -3.50 -34.56
CA LYS A 283 -0.40 -4.40 -35.18
C LYS A 283 0.24 -5.71 -35.61
N VAL A 284 -0.53 -6.80 -35.50
CA VAL A 284 -0.08 -8.15 -35.81
C VAL A 284 -0.92 -8.76 -36.93
N LYS A 285 -0.30 -9.43 -37.91
CA LYS A 285 -1.01 -10.17 -38.96
C LYS A 285 -1.83 -11.32 -38.37
N LEU A 286 -3.12 -11.36 -38.67
CA LEU A 286 -4.02 -12.37 -38.13
C LEU A 286 -3.69 -13.79 -38.64
N ALA A 287 -3.16 -13.91 -39.87
CA ALA A 287 -2.76 -15.19 -40.45
C ALA A 287 -1.61 -15.84 -39.67
N ASP A 288 -0.59 -15.06 -39.29
CA ASP A 288 0.58 -15.54 -38.55
C ASP A 288 0.20 -15.99 -37.14
N LEU A 289 -0.72 -15.25 -36.50
CA LEU A 289 -1.31 -15.63 -35.21
C LEU A 289 -2.11 -16.93 -35.31
N ARG A 290 -2.94 -17.11 -36.36
CA ARG A 290 -3.69 -18.35 -36.58
C ARG A 290 -2.76 -19.55 -36.73
N SER A 291 -1.77 -19.45 -37.60
CA SER A 291 -0.78 -20.51 -37.82
C SER A 291 -0.03 -20.88 -36.52
N THR A 292 0.35 -19.87 -35.74
CA THR A 292 1.07 -20.10 -34.48
C THR A 292 0.17 -20.68 -33.39
N ALA A 293 -1.05 -20.17 -33.25
CA ALA A 293 -2.02 -20.67 -32.29
C ALA A 293 -2.46 -22.11 -32.61
N GLU A 294 -2.67 -22.43 -33.89
CA GLU A 294 -2.96 -23.80 -34.34
C GLU A 294 -1.84 -24.76 -33.98
N ARG A 295 -0.58 -24.35 -34.16
CA ARG A 295 0.59 -25.16 -33.80
C ARG A 295 0.72 -25.36 -32.28
N ALA A 296 0.45 -24.33 -31.49
CA ALA A 296 0.65 -24.36 -30.04
C ALA A 296 -0.50 -25.02 -29.27
N LEU A 297 -1.75 -24.83 -29.72
CA LEU A 297 -2.95 -25.22 -28.98
C LEU A 297 -3.79 -26.29 -29.70
N GLY A 298 -3.50 -26.56 -30.98
CA GLY A 298 -4.36 -27.35 -31.85
C GLY A 298 -5.49 -26.53 -32.48
N LYS A 299 -6.08 -27.07 -33.55
CA LYS A 299 -7.03 -26.37 -34.43
C LYS A 299 -8.31 -25.89 -33.74
N ASP A 300 -8.84 -26.68 -32.82
CA ASP A 300 -10.10 -26.35 -32.15
C ASP A 300 -9.91 -25.23 -31.12
N GLN A 301 -8.83 -25.30 -30.34
CA GLN A 301 -8.51 -24.30 -29.32
C GLN A 301 -8.01 -22.99 -29.94
N SER A 302 -7.28 -23.04 -31.06
CA SER A 302 -6.85 -21.85 -31.77
C SER A 302 -8.03 -21.09 -32.39
N SER A 303 -8.96 -21.81 -33.03
CA SER A 303 -10.18 -21.24 -33.61
C SER A 303 -11.02 -20.58 -32.53
N TYR A 304 -11.09 -21.21 -31.36
CA TYR A 304 -11.76 -20.66 -30.19
C TYR A 304 -11.06 -19.41 -29.63
N LEU A 305 -9.74 -19.45 -29.43
CA LEU A 305 -8.96 -18.34 -28.91
C LEU A 305 -9.12 -17.08 -29.77
N LEU A 306 -9.07 -17.26 -31.09
CA LEU A 306 -9.16 -16.18 -32.07
C LEU A 306 -10.60 -15.87 -32.50
N GLN A 307 -11.60 -16.45 -31.84
CA GLN A 307 -13.00 -16.18 -32.12
C GLN A 307 -13.32 -14.70 -31.89
N GLY A 308 -13.89 -14.04 -32.90
CA GLY A 308 -14.20 -12.61 -32.85
C GLY A 308 -13.01 -11.69 -33.12
N ALA A 309 -11.85 -12.22 -33.54
CA ALA A 309 -10.79 -11.40 -34.10
C ALA A 309 -11.26 -10.75 -35.41
N GLN A 310 -11.13 -9.43 -35.50
CA GLN A 310 -11.52 -8.60 -36.65
C GLN A 310 -10.27 -7.94 -37.19
N ALA A 311 -9.78 -8.44 -38.32
CA ALA A 311 -8.66 -7.82 -39.00
C ALA A 311 -9.09 -6.51 -39.68
N ASP A 312 -8.16 -5.57 -39.76
CA ASP A 312 -8.28 -4.39 -40.60
C ASP A 312 -8.14 -4.75 -42.09
N LYS A 313 -8.15 -3.72 -42.95
CA LYS A 313 -8.03 -3.87 -44.40
C LYS A 313 -6.74 -4.57 -44.84
N ASP A 314 -5.70 -4.52 -44.00
CA ASP A 314 -4.38 -5.12 -44.27
C ASP A 314 -4.25 -6.52 -43.65
N GLY A 315 -5.34 -7.08 -43.10
CA GLY A 315 -5.33 -8.39 -42.47
C GLY A 315 -4.68 -8.40 -41.08
N LYS A 316 -4.52 -7.24 -40.44
CA LYS A 316 -3.85 -7.09 -39.14
C LYS A 316 -4.84 -6.79 -38.00
N ILE A 317 -4.48 -7.17 -36.78
CA ILE A 317 -5.21 -6.82 -35.54
C ILE A 317 -4.33 -5.95 -34.64
N ALA A 318 -4.94 -5.02 -33.91
CA ALA A 318 -4.23 -4.18 -32.95
C ALA A 318 -3.84 -4.95 -31.68
N TYR A 319 -2.77 -4.53 -31.00
CA TYR A 319 -2.32 -5.15 -29.75
C TYR A 319 -3.41 -5.24 -28.68
N ALA A 320 -4.24 -4.20 -28.54
CA ALA A 320 -5.33 -4.17 -27.58
C ALA A 320 -6.35 -5.31 -27.83
N GLN A 321 -6.64 -5.60 -29.10
CA GLN A 321 -7.55 -6.70 -29.45
C GLN A 321 -6.91 -8.06 -29.17
N LEU A 322 -5.62 -8.24 -29.46
CA LEU A 322 -4.90 -9.46 -29.14
C LEU A 322 -4.84 -9.70 -27.62
N ALA A 323 -4.52 -8.67 -26.84
CA ALA A 323 -4.54 -8.75 -25.38
C ALA A 323 -5.93 -9.11 -24.84
N ALA A 324 -7.00 -8.52 -25.39
CA ALA A 324 -8.37 -8.85 -25.02
C ALA A 324 -8.74 -10.30 -25.36
N LEU A 325 -8.22 -10.86 -26.47
CA LEU A 325 -8.42 -12.27 -26.83
C LEU A 325 -7.71 -13.21 -25.83
N LEU A 326 -6.46 -12.91 -25.50
CA LEU A 326 -5.60 -13.74 -24.64
C LEU A 326 -5.99 -13.68 -23.15
N THR A 327 -6.60 -12.58 -22.71
CA THR A 327 -7.02 -12.39 -21.31
C THR A 327 -8.48 -12.74 -21.05
N ARG A 328 -9.19 -13.28 -22.05
CA ARG A 328 -10.56 -13.76 -21.84
C ARG A 328 -10.58 -14.85 -20.77
N PRO A 329 -11.54 -14.81 -19.83
CA PRO A 329 -11.71 -15.88 -18.88
C PRO A 329 -11.99 -17.20 -19.63
N PRO A 330 -11.35 -18.31 -19.22
CA PRO A 330 -11.64 -19.62 -19.79
C PRO A 330 -13.12 -19.96 -19.58
N ARG A 331 -13.78 -20.55 -20.58
CA ARG A 331 -15.17 -20.98 -20.44
C ARG A 331 -15.27 -22.01 -19.33
N ARG A 332 -16.26 -21.85 -18.46
CA ARG A 332 -16.73 -22.93 -17.59
C ARG A 332 -17.21 -24.04 -18.51
N ARG A 333 -16.57 -25.22 -18.45
CA ARG A 333 -17.16 -26.41 -19.07
C ARG A 333 -18.55 -26.58 -18.46
N PRO A 334 -19.60 -26.80 -19.25
CA PRO A 334 -20.84 -27.28 -18.67
C PRO A 334 -20.50 -28.57 -17.94
N VAL A 335 -20.78 -28.60 -16.64
CA VAL A 335 -20.84 -29.86 -15.89
C VAL A 335 -21.90 -30.67 -16.63
N THR A 336 -21.47 -31.65 -17.42
CA THR A 336 -22.36 -32.65 -17.96
C THR A 336 -23.03 -33.28 -16.76
N ALA A 337 -24.30 -32.93 -16.54
CA ALA A 337 -25.17 -33.73 -15.71
C ALA A 337 -25.11 -35.14 -16.30
N GLU A 338 -24.49 -36.05 -15.55
CA GLU A 338 -24.71 -37.47 -15.72
C GLU A 338 -26.23 -37.67 -15.67
N ARG A 339 -26.83 -37.86 -16.84
CA ARG A 339 -28.13 -38.50 -16.96
C ARG A 339 -27.83 -39.98 -17.06
N GLU A 340 -28.03 -40.66 -15.95
CA GLU A 340 -28.41 -42.08 -15.95
C GLU A 340 -29.70 -42.29 -16.74
#